data_AF-A0A4Y3FZ99-F1
#
_entry.id   AF-A0A4Y3FZ99-F1
#
_cell.length_a   1.000
_cell.length_b   1.000
_cell.length_c   1.000
_cell.angle_alpha   90.00
_cell.angle_beta   90.00
_cell.angle_gamma   90.00
#
_symmetry.space_group_name_H-M   'P 1'
#
loop_
_entity.id
_entity.type
_entity.pdbx_description
1 polymer ?
#
loop_
_entity_poly.entity_id
_entity_poly.type
_entity_poly.pdbx_seq_one_letter_code
_entity_poly.pdbx_strand_id
1 'polypeptide(L)'
;MQSRSLARELALLVLGQIPDRKLAYLPIDQSIEGLLQKALDTLTQHWRDGLDAAAAELEKAQQSLLDSEPQGRDSWNSGSGARVRSHMHICLTSAEQVLNSLSATIELPSLLTIASQEQVRRDALNRVYLVIKEKRAIDSCLDNAMEAWRLSRLPRIDRDILRLAVVDLSTLNTPVAVSCNEAVELAHRYSDDHGRRMINGVLRRLQDATLTPFS
;
A
#
# COMPACT_ATOMS: atom_id res chain seq x y z
N MET A 1 1.24 16.44 6.09
CA MET A 1 0.63 15.77 4.92
C MET A 1 0.82 14.26 5.04
N GLN A 2 2.06 13.76 5.18
CA GLN A 2 2.35 12.32 5.38
C GLN A 2 1.50 11.61 6.45
N SER A 3 1.25 12.23 7.61
CA SER A 3 0.43 11.63 8.68
C SER A 3 -1.02 11.35 8.27
N ARG A 4 -1.62 12.22 7.45
CA ARG A 4 -3.01 12.05 6.98
C ARG A 4 -3.11 11.00 5.88
N SER A 5 -2.10 10.91 5.01
CA SER A 5 -2.01 9.87 3.98
C SER A 5 -1.83 8.48 4.64
N LEU A 6 -0.97 8.41 5.66
CA LEU A 6 -0.71 7.19 6.41
C LEU A 6 -1.95 6.71 7.18
N ALA A 7 -2.74 7.62 7.78
CA ALA A 7 -3.98 7.26 8.43
C ALA A 7 -4.99 6.58 7.47
N ARG A 8 -5.04 7.01 6.20
CA ARG A 8 -5.90 6.39 5.17
C ARG A 8 -5.40 5.03 4.76
N GLU A 9 -4.09 4.90 4.60
CA GLU A 9 -3.44 3.63 4.27
C GLU A 9 -3.65 2.59 5.36
N LEU A 10 -3.46 2.96 6.63
CA LEU A 10 -3.77 2.11 7.78
C LEU A 10 -5.24 1.72 7.81
N ALA A 11 -6.15 2.68 7.56
CA ALA A 11 -7.58 2.40 7.49
C ALA A 11 -7.91 1.37 6.38
N LEU A 12 -7.28 1.51 5.20
CA LEU A 12 -7.46 0.57 4.08
C LEU A 12 -6.97 -0.83 4.44
N LEU A 13 -5.79 -0.96 5.08
CA LEU A 13 -5.25 -2.25 5.50
C LEU A 13 -6.10 -2.92 6.59
N VAL A 14 -6.62 -2.13 7.55
CA VAL A 14 -7.53 -2.64 8.60
C VAL A 14 -8.83 -3.13 7.98
N LEU A 15 -9.44 -2.35 7.08
CA LEU A 15 -10.62 -2.79 6.32
C LEU A 15 -10.32 -4.09 5.58
N GLY A 16 -9.15 -4.18 4.95
CA GLY A 16 -8.65 -5.38 4.27
C GLY A 16 -8.65 -6.66 5.13
N GLN A 17 -8.52 -6.55 6.45
CA GLN A 17 -8.52 -7.70 7.36
C GLN A 17 -9.91 -8.11 7.87
N ILE A 18 -10.95 -7.28 7.65
CA ILE A 18 -12.29 -7.52 8.17
C ILE A 18 -13.17 -8.24 7.11
N PRO A 19 -13.49 -9.53 7.25
CA PRO A 19 -14.32 -10.21 6.25
C PRO A 19 -15.70 -9.51 6.10
N ASP A 20 -16.17 -9.37 4.85
CA ASP A 20 -17.37 -8.59 4.50
C ASP A 20 -18.63 -8.95 5.34
N ARG A 21 -18.75 -10.22 5.77
CA ARG A 21 -19.86 -10.71 6.63
C ARG A 21 -19.82 -10.18 8.07
N LYS A 22 -18.64 -9.82 8.58
CA LYS A 22 -18.44 -9.36 9.97
C LYS A 22 -18.48 -7.84 10.13
N LEU A 23 -18.43 -7.07 9.03
CA LEU A 23 -18.48 -5.60 9.10
C LEU A 23 -19.70 -5.10 9.89
N ALA A 24 -20.87 -5.72 9.77
CA ALA A 24 -22.10 -5.23 10.42
C ALA A 24 -22.17 -5.49 11.94
N TYR A 25 -21.29 -6.31 12.52
CA TYR A 25 -21.42 -6.82 13.89
C TYR A 25 -20.11 -6.76 14.70
N LEU A 26 -19.08 -6.08 14.21
CA LEU A 26 -17.81 -5.96 14.92
C LEU A 26 -17.96 -5.04 16.15
N PRO A 27 -17.61 -5.51 17.37
CA PRO A 27 -17.54 -4.63 18.53
C PRO A 27 -16.40 -3.63 18.33
N ILE A 28 -16.78 -2.35 18.34
CA ILE A 28 -16.04 -1.25 17.70
C ILE A 28 -14.79 -0.82 18.50
N ASP A 29 -14.74 -1.12 19.80
CA ASP A 29 -13.72 -0.54 20.67
C ASP A 29 -12.42 -1.37 20.71
N GLN A 30 -12.41 -2.56 21.31
CA GLN A 30 -11.15 -3.33 21.47
C GLN A 30 -10.75 -4.16 20.25
N SER A 31 -11.70 -4.54 19.39
CA SER A 31 -11.40 -5.47 18.30
C SER A 31 -10.69 -4.79 17.12
N ILE A 32 -11.05 -3.55 16.79
CA ILE A 32 -10.46 -2.81 15.66
C ILE A 32 -9.05 -2.34 16.02
N GLU A 33 -8.83 -1.92 17.26
CA GLU A 33 -7.50 -1.56 17.75
C GLU A 33 -6.54 -2.75 17.74
N GLY A 34 -7.02 -3.94 18.13
CA GLY A 34 -6.26 -5.19 18.02
C GLY A 34 -5.93 -5.57 16.57
N LEU A 35 -6.83 -5.30 15.62
CA LEU A 35 -6.58 -5.52 14.19
C LEU A 35 -5.54 -4.54 13.63
N LEU A 36 -5.58 -3.27 14.06
CA LEU A 36 -4.56 -2.28 13.70
C LEU A 36 -3.18 -2.69 14.21
N GLN A 37 -3.09 -3.16 15.46
CA GLN A 37 -1.83 -3.64 16.01
C GLN A 37 -1.31 -4.85 15.23
N LYS A 38 -2.18 -5.82 14.93
CA LYS A 38 -1.81 -7.00 14.13
C LYS A 38 -1.35 -6.63 12.71
N ALA A 39 -1.95 -5.59 12.10
CA ALA A 39 -1.54 -5.05 10.81
C ALA A 39 -0.10 -4.53 10.87
N LEU A 40 0.20 -3.72 11.88
CA LEU A 40 1.52 -3.14 12.10
C LEU A 40 2.57 -4.23 12.38
N ASP A 41 2.22 -5.24 13.18
CA ASP A 41 3.12 -6.36 13.48
C ASP A 41 3.43 -7.18 12.22
N THR A 42 2.41 -7.43 11.38
CA THR A 42 2.56 -8.18 10.12
C THR A 42 3.44 -7.42 9.13
N LEU A 43 3.24 -6.10 9.00
CA LEU A 43 4.09 -5.24 8.17
C LEU A 43 5.53 -5.22 8.68
N THR A 44 5.71 -5.08 10.00
CA THR A 44 7.03 -5.09 10.63
C THR A 44 7.77 -6.40 10.35
N GLN A 45 7.07 -7.54 10.41
CA GLN A 45 7.67 -8.83 10.11
C GLN A 45 8.07 -8.95 8.64
N HIS A 46 7.20 -8.52 7.71
CA HIS A 46 7.50 -8.55 6.28
C HIS A 46 8.78 -7.78 5.94
N TRP A 47 9.06 -6.67 6.61
CA TRP A 47 10.28 -5.89 6.39
C TRP A 47 11.53 -6.51 7.00
N ARG A 48 11.39 -7.18 8.14
CA ARG A 48 12.49 -7.98 8.69
C ARG A 48 12.89 -9.07 7.72
N ASP A 49 11.91 -9.78 7.19
CA ASP A 49 12.15 -10.84 6.20
C ASP A 49 12.80 -10.26 4.92
N GLY A 50 12.39 -9.07 4.48
CA GLY A 50 13.00 -8.37 3.34
C GLY A 50 14.45 -7.94 3.57
N LEU A 51 14.79 -7.46 4.78
CA LEU A 51 16.17 -7.15 5.18
C LEU A 51 17.05 -8.40 5.23
N ASP A 52 16.54 -9.47 5.83
CA ASP A 52 17.25 -10.75 5.94
C ASP A 52 17.52 -11.35 4.55
N ALA A 53 16.54 -11.25 3.64
CA ALA A 53 16.72 -11.66 2.25
C ALA A 53 17.78 -10.82 1.53
N ALA A 54 17.77 -9.50 1.70
CA ALA A 54 18.78 -8.62 1.11
C ALA A 54 20.20 -8.91 1.64
N ALA A 55 20.33 -9.21 2.93
CA ALA A 55 21.60 -9.61 3.54
C ALA A 55 22.11 -10.94 2.96
N ALA A 56 21.23 -11.93 2.80
CA ALA A 56 21.57 -13.22 2.21
C ALA A 56 22.01 -13.09 0.74
N GLU A 57 21.35 -12.24 -0.06
CA GLU A 57 21.75 -11.98 -1.44
C GLU A 57 23.10 -11.26 -1.54
N LEU A 58 23.40 -10.36 -0.61
CA LEU A 58 24.71 -9.71 -0.53
C LEU A 58 25.83 -10.73 -0.22
N GLU A 59 25.60 -11.64 0.73
CA GLU A 59 26.55 -12.70 1.08
C GLU A 59 26.81 -13.64 -0.11
N LYS A 60 25.76 -14.05 -0.84
CA LYS A 60 25.90 -14.85 -2.06
C LYS A 60 26.68 -14.12 -3.15
N ALA A 61 26.42 -12.84 -3.36
CA ALA A 61 27.14 -12.02 -4.34
C ALA A 61 28.63 -11.91 -3.98
N GLN A 62 28.94 -11.72 -2.70
CA GLN A 62 30.32 -11.72 -2.20
C GLN A 62 31.01 -13.07 -2.39
N GLN A 63 30.35 -14.18 -2.04
CA GLN A 63 30.91 -15.52 -2.22
C GLN A 63 31.17 -15.82 -3.70
N SER A 64 30.23 -15.46 -4.57
CA SER A 64 30.39 -15.62 -6.02
C SER A 64 31.59 -14.82 -6.54
N LEU A 65 31.83 -13.61 -6.01
CA LEU A 65 32.98 -12.79 -6.35
C LEU A 65 34.31 -13.42 -5.90
N LEU A 66 34.36 -13.97 -4.68
CA LEU A 66 35.53 -14.70 -4.19
C LEU A 66 35.82 -15.97 -5.01
N ASP A 67 34.79 -16.73 -5.37
CA ASP A 67 34.90 -17.93 -6.19
C ASP A 67 35.34 -17.62 -7.64
N SER A 68 35.15 -16.37 -8.08
CA SER A 68 35.54 -15.90 -9.41
C SER A 68 37.00 -15.42 -9.49
N GLU A 69 37.68 -15.23 -8.36
CA GLU A 69 39.11 -14.88 -8.36
C GLU A 69 39.94 -16.06 -8.90
N PRO A 70 40.71 -15.89 -9.99
CA PRO A 70 41.45 -16.99 -10.58
C PRO A 70 42.53 -17.49 -9.61
N GLN A 71 42.35 -18.70 -9.08
CA GLN A 71 43.40 -19.41 -8.35
C GLN A 71 44.49 -19.85 -9.33
N GLY A 72 45.52 -19.01 -9.49
CA GLY A 72 46.75 -19.35 -10.21
C GLY A 72 47.12 -18.40 -11.35
N ARG A 73 48.43 -18.26 -11.57
CA ARG A 73 49.07 -17.32 -12.50
C ARG A 73 48.81 -17.63 -13.99
N ASP A 74 48.26 -18.80 -14.30
CA ASP A 74 48.28 -19.40 -15.65
C ASP A 74 46.90 -19.47 -16.37
N SER A 75 45.84 -18.85 -15.83
CA SER A 75 44.45 -19.00 -16.32
C SER A 75 44.01 -17.94 -17.36
N TRP A 76 44.90 -17.08 -17.83
CA TRP A 76 44.58 -15.99 -18.76
C TRP A 76 44.47 -16.46 -20.23
N ASN A 77 43.50 -17.33 -20.52
CA ASN A 77 43.11 -17.68 -21.89
C ASN A 77 41.99 -16.77 -22.43
N SER A 78 41.80 -16.74 -23.75
CA SER A 78 40.87 -15.87 -24.51
C SER A 78 39.38 -15.90 -24.08
N GLY A 79 38.98 -16.81 -23.19
CA GLY A 79 37.64 -16.89 -22.59
C GLY A 79 37.49 -16.22 -21.22
N SER A 80 38.57 -15.71 -20.63
CA SER A 80 38.54 -15.08 -19.28
C SER A 80 37.82 -13.73 -19.29
N GLY A 81 37.91 -12.96 -20.38
CA GLY A 81 37.19 -11.68 -20.50
C GLY A 81 35.66 -11.82 -20.59
N ALA A 82 35.15 -12.88 -21.22
CA ALA A 82 33.70 -13.15 -21.28
C ALA A 82 33.17 -13.59 -19.90
N ARG A 83 33.91 -14.43 -19.17
CA ARG A 83 33.57 -14.83 -17.81
C ARG A 83 33.56 -13.66 -16.84
N VAL A 84 34.58 -12.81 -16.87
CA VAL A 84 34.65 -11.60 -16.04
C VAL A 84 33.46 -10.66 -16.30
N ARG A 85 33.08 -10.45 -17.58
CA ARG A 85 31.92 -9.62 -17.93
C ARG A 85 30.59 -10.21 -17.44
N SER A 86 30.36 -11.51 -17.65
CA SER A 86 29.15 -12.17 -17.15
C SER A 86 29.07 -12.09 -15.63
N HIS A 87 30.20 -12.28 -14.95
CA HIS A 87 30.27 -12.21 -13.50
C HIS A 87 29.98 -10.81 -12.97
N MET A 88 30.59 -9.79 -13.57
CA MET A 88 30.36 -8.39 -13.21
C MET A 88 28.89 -7.99 -13.44
N HIS A 89 28.24 -8.51 -14.48
CA HIS A 89 26.82 -8.27 -14.72
C HIS A 89 25.92 -8.91 -13.65
N ILE A 90 26.25 -10.13 -13.18
CA ILE A 90 25.53 -10.80 -12.09
C ILE A 90 25.69 -9.98 -10.80
N CYS A 91 26.91 -9.59 -10.44
CA CYS A 91 27.16 -8.77 -9.25
C CYS A 91 26.42 -7.43 -9.29
N LEU A 92 26.39 -6.75 -10.44
CA LEU A 92 25.65 -5.49 -10.59
C LEU A 92 24.14 -5.69 -10.42
N THR A 93 23.58 -6.78 -10.98
CA THR A 93 22.15 -7.08 -10.86
C THR A 93 21.78 -7.40 -9.41
N SER A 94 22.60 -8.21 -8.71
CA SER A 94 22.40 -8.49 -7.29
C SER A 94 22.53 -7.22 -6.44
N ALA A 95 23.51 -6.35 -6.72
CA ALA A 95 23.66 -5.08 -6.02
C ALA A 95 22.44 -4.16 -6.24
N GLU A 96 21.89 -4.10 -7.45
CA GLU A 96 20.68 -3.35 -7.76
C GLU A 96 19.46 -3.89 -6.99
N GLN A 97 19.30 -5.20 -6.93
CA GLN A 97 18.23 -5.83 -6.14
C GLN A 97 18.35 -5.53 -4.65
N VAL A 98 19.57 -5.61 -4.09
CA VAL A 98 19.83 -5.27 -2.69
C VAL A 98 19.53 -3.79 -2.41
N LEU A 99 19.97 -2.89 -3.29
CA LEU A 99 19.71 -1.45 -3.16
C LEU A 99 18.21 -1.14 -3.20
N ASN A 100 17.46 -1.78 -4.11
CA ASN A 100 16.02 -1.60 -4.20
C ASN A 100 15.31 -2.10 -2.93
N SER A 101 15.70 -3.27 -2.41
CA SER A 101 15.16 -3.82 -1.16
C SER A 101 15.49 -2.95 0.06
N LEU A 102 16.74 -2.45 0.16
CA LEU A 102 17.15 -1.55 1.24
C LEU A 102 16.44 -0.20 1.16
N SER A 103 16.31 0.36 -0.04
CA SER A 103 15.59 1.62 -0.27
C SER A 103 14.14 1.51 0.22
N ALA A 104 13.47 0.39 -0.08
CA ALA A 104 12.15 0.13 0.46
C ALA A 104 12.19 0.08 1.98
N THR A 105 13.07 -0.72 2.58
CA THR A 105 13.06 -0.92 4.03
C THR A 105 13.49 0.28 4.88
N ILE A 106 14.36 1.16 4.38
CA ILE A 106 14.86 2.32 5.16
C ILE A 106 13.78 3.38 5.41
N GLU A 107 12.81 3.54 4.50
CA GLU A 107 11.71 4.50 4.69
C GLU A 107 10.70 4.03 5.75
N LEU A 108 10.61 2.71 5.98
CA LEU A 108 9.52 2.08 6.71
C LEU A 108 9.56 2.24 8.24
N PRO A 109 10.71 2.22 8.94
CA PRO A 109 10.79 2.54 10.37
C PRO A 109 10.29 3.95 10.70
N SER A 110 10.54 4.92 9.82
CA SER A 110 10.01 6.28 9.97
C SER A 110 8.49 6.29 9.81
N LEU A 111 7.97 5.56 8.83
CA LEU A 111 6.53 5.38 8.63
C LEU A 111 5.88 4.66 9.81
N LEU A 112 6.49 3.65 10.42
CA LEU A 112 6.00 3.02 11.66
C LEU A 112 5.95 3.98 12.84
N THR A 113 6.96 4.84 12.96
CA THR A 113 7.00 5.83 14.04
C THR A 113 5.86 6.82 13.88
N ILE A 114 5.54 7.21 12.65
CA ILE A 114 4.38 8.07 12.36
C ILE A 114 3.06 7.29 12.53
N ALA A 115 3.00 6.03 12.10
CA ALA A 115 1.81 5.16 12.21
C ALA A 115 1.43 4.85 13.65
N SER A 116 2.43 4.76 14.53
CA SER A 116 2.25 4.52 15.97
C SER A 116 1.90 5.79 16.74
N GLN A 117 1.93 6.97 16.11
CA GLN A 117 1.42 8.19 16.74
C GLN A 117 -0.07 8.05 17.03
N GLU A 118 -0.45 8.36 18.26
CA GLU A 118 -1.83 8.25 18.75
C GLU A 118 -2.83 8.96 17.82
N GLN A 119 -2.49 10.16 17.34
CA GLN A 119 -3.37 10.89 16.43
C GLN A 119 -3.61 10.15 15.10
N VAL A 120 -2.56 9.55 14.53
CA VAL A 120 -2.65 8.82 13.25
C VAL A 120 -3.47 7.55 13.43
N ARG A 121 -3.25 6.81 14.52
CA ARG A 121 -4.06 5.64 14.88
C ARG A 121 -5.53 6.01 15.04
N ARG A 122 -5.83 7.06 15.82
CA ARG A 122 -7.21 7.55 16.00
C ARG A 122 -7.85 7.96 14.69
N ASP A 123 -7.14 8.67 13.83
CA ASP A 123 -7.64 9.11 12.53
C ASP A 123 -7.93 7.93 11.59
N ALA A 124 -7.12 6.87 11.65
CA ALA A 124 -7.33 5.63 10.90
C ALA A 124 -8.55 4.86 11.43
N LEU A 125 -8.61 4.65 12.75
CA LEU A 125 -9.72 3.94 13.40
C LEU A 125 -11.06 4.66 13.20
N ASN A 126 -11.07 6.00 13.27
CA ASN A 126 -12.26 6.79 13.00
C ASN A 126 -12.78 6.57 11.56
N ARG A 127 -11.89 6.53 10.56
CA ARG A 127 -12.27 6.21 9.17
C ARG A 127 -12.86 4.81 9.04
N VAL A 128 -12.22 3.81 9.63
CA VAL A 128 -12.71 2.42 9.62
C VAL A 128 -14.10 2.35 10.25
N TYR A 129 -14.28 3.00 11.41
CA TYR A 129 -15.56 3.07 12.11
C TYR A 129 -16.65 3.70 11.23
N LEU A 130 -16.37 4.85 10.62
CA LEU A 130 -17.33 5.54 9.76
C LEU A 130 -17.70 4.71 8.53
N VAL A 131 -16.72 4.06 7.88
CA VAL A 131 -17.00 3.14 6.75
C VAL A 131 -17.91 2.01 7.19
N ILE A 132 -17.67 1.41 8.36
CA ILE A 132 -18.50 0.32 8.88
C ILE A 132 -19.91 0.82 9.20
N LYS A 133 -20.02 1.92 9.95
CA LYS A 133 -21.27 2.50 10.43
C LYS A 133 -22.18 2.95 9.28
N GLU A 134 -21.60 3.60 8.28
CA GLU A 134 -22.33 4.25 7.19
C GLU A 134 -22.33 3.41 5.90
N LYS A 135 -21.85 2.16 5.97
CA LYS A 135 -21.61 1.29 4.81
C LYS A 135 -22.74 1.28 3.79
N ARG A 136 -24.00 1.13 4.23
CA ARG A 136 -25.15 1.07 3.32
C ARG A 136 -25.39 2.38 2.57
N ALA A 137 -25.24 3.52 3.26
CA ALA A 137 -25.40 4.83 2.66
C ALA A 137 -24.25 5.12 1.68
N ILE A 138 -23.02 4.80 2.08
CA ILE A 138 -21.82 4.93 1.23
C ILE A 138 -21.96 4.07 -0.03
N ASP A 139 -22.29 2.78 0.12
CA ASP A 139 -22.42 1.86 -1.01
C ASP A 139 -23.52 2.33 -1.99
N SER A 140 -24.64 2.85 -1.47
CA SER A 140 -25.73 3.39 -2.30
C SER A 140 -25.30 4.66 -3.04
N CYS A 141 -24.56 5.56 -2.38
CA CYS A 141 -24.00 6.76 -3.00
C CYS A 141 -23.05 6.39 -4.15
N LEU A 142 -22.17 5.42 -3.92
CA LEU A 142 -21.23 4.92 -4.92
C LEU A 142 -21.94 4.26 -6.10
N ASP A 143 -22.91 3.37 -5.85
CA ASP A 143 -23.69 2.73 -6.93
C ASP A 143 -24.44 3.77 -7.78
N ASN A 144 -24.94 4.87 -7.19
CA ASN A 144 -25.58 5.96 -7.95
C ASN A 144 -24.58 6.76 -8.80
N ALA A 145 -23.33 6.87 -8.35
CA ALA A 145 -22.25 7.50 -9.10
C ALA A 145 -21.60 6.56 -10.15
N MET A 146 -22.09 5.32 -10.28
CA MET A 146 -21.57 4.32 -11.21
C MET A 146 -22.62 3.96 -12.26
N GLU A 147 -22.42 4.37 -13.51
CA GLU A 147 -23.39 4.10 -14.60
C GLU A 147 -23.31 2.64 -15.11
N ALA A 148 -22.11 2.20 -15.47
CA ALA A 148 -21.89 0.88 -16.10
C ALA A 148 -21.46 -0.22 -15.11
N TRP A 149 -21.14 0.17 -13.87
CA TRP A 149 -20.53 -0.71 -12.87
C TRP A 149 -21.42 -0.82 -11.64
N ARG A 150 -21.31 -1.94 -10.96
CA ARG A 150 -21.88 -2.11 -9.61
C ARG A 150 -20.73 -2.20 -8.65
N LEU A 151 -20.82 -1.49 -7.54
CA LEU A 151 -19.79 -1.50 -6.49
C LEU A 151 -19.47 -2.93 -6.06
N SER A 152 -20.48 -3.79 -5.91
CA SER A 152 -20.34 -5.19 -5.51
C SER A 152 -19.49 -6.05 -6.45
N ARG A 153 -19.32 -5.65 -7.72
CA ARG A 153 -18.52 -6.37 -8.72
C ARG A 153 -17.05 -5.97 -8.73
N LEU A 154 -16.69 -4.89 -8.05
CA LEU A 154 -15.31 -4.44 -8.00
C LEU A 154 -14.45 -5.33 -7.10
N PRO A 155 -13.14 -5.42 -7.35
CA PRO A 155 -12.18 -5.92 -6.38
C PRO A 155 -12.38 -5.26 -5.02
N ARG A 156 -12.16 -6.03 -3.95
CA ARG A 156 -12.44 -5.56 -2.59
C ARG A 156 -11.64 -4.30 -2.22
N ILE A 157 -10.36 -4.27 -2.62
CA ILE A 157 -9.48 -3.13 -2.39
C ILE A 157 -10.01 -1.85 -3.03
N ASP A 158 -10.53 -1.92 -4.26
CA ASP A 158 -11.08 -0.77 -4.98
C ASP A 158 -12.35 -0.24 -4.31
N ARG A 159 -13.22 -1.14 -3.82
CA ARG A 159 -14.41 -0.74 -3.06
C ARG A 159 -14.04 0.02 -1.79
N ASP A 160 -13.04 -0.48 -1.07
CA ASP A 160 -12.64 0.09 0.21
C ASP A 160 -11.93 1.44 0.02
N ILE A 161 -11.15 1.63 -1.05
CA ILE A 161 -10.61 2.93 -1.45
C ILE A 161 -11.74 3.94 -1.71
N LEU A 162 -12.75 3.55 -2.51
CA LEU A 162 -13.89 4.41 -2.81
C LEU A 162 -14.72 4.75 -1.56
N ARG A 163 -14.92 3.79 -0.66
CA ARG A 163 -15.62 4.01 0.61
C ARG A 163 -14.90 5.01 1.50
N LEU A 164 -13.57 4.90 1.60
CA LEU A 164 -12.75 5.85 2.36
C LEU A 164 -12.85 7.26 1.77
N ALA A 165 -12.82 7.38 0.44
CA ALA A 165 -12.99 8.67 -0.23
C ALA A 165 -14.35 9.31 0.08
N VAL A 166 -15.43 8.54 0.06
CA VAL A 166 -16.77 9.03 0.41
C VAL A 166 -16.83 9.48 1.87
N VAL A 167 -16.32 8.69 2.82
CA VAL A 167 -16.28 9.08 4.25
C VAL A 167 -15.50 10.38 4.45
N ASP A 168 -14.36 10.52 3.77
CA ASP A 168 -13.54 11.72 3.84
C ASP A 168 -14.33 12.96 3.34
N LEU A 169 -15.12 12.81 2.28
CA LEU A 169 -15.93 13.87 1.68
C LEU A 169 -17.18 14.21 2.52
N SER A 170 -17.97 13.20 2.88
CA SER A 170 -19.30 13.40 3.47
C SER A 170 -19.26 13.68 4.96
N THR A 171 -18.30 13.09 5.67
CA THR A 171 -18.35 13.00 7.14
C THR A 171 -17.17 13.71 7.78
N LEU A 172 -15.98 13.64 7.18
CA LEU A 172 -14.77 14.29 7.68
C LEU A 172 -14.50 15.68 7.09
N ASN A 173 -15.38 16.18 6.21
CA ASN A 173 -15.26 17.49 5.55
C ASN A 173 -13.87 17.73 4.92
N THR A 174 -13.25 16.67 4.39
CA THR A 174 -11.97 16.78 3.70
C THR A 174 -12.19 17.50 2.37
N PRO A 175 -11.36 18.49 2.02
CA PRO A 175 -11.48 19.17 0.73
C PRO A 175 -11.50 18.17 -0.43
N VAL A 176 -12.40 18.40 -1.40
CA VAL A 176 -12.68 17.46 -2.50
C VAL A 176 -11.41 17.05 -3.24
N ALA A 177 -10.56 18.01 -3.59
CA ALA A 177 -9.29 17.77 -4.27
C ALA A 177 -8.34 16.89 -3.46
N VAL A 178 -8.30 17.06 -2.13
CA VAL A 178 -7.44 16.27 -1.24
C VAL A 178 -7.96 14.84 -1.13
N SER A 179 -9.25 14.64 -0.88
CA SER A 179 -9.84 13.30 -0.78
C SER A 179 -9.63 12.49 -2.07
N CYS A 180 -9.83 13.13 -3.22
CA CYS A 180 -9.68 12.46 -4.50
C CYS A 180 -8.21 12.15 -4.81
N ASN A 181 -7.29 13.08 -4.54
CA ASN A 181 -5.86 12.83 -4.72
C ASN A 181 -5.38 11.64 -3.87
N GLU A 182 -5.76 11.60 -2.59
CA GLU A 182 -5.37 10.50 -1.68
C GLU A 182 -5.96 9.15 -2.12
N ALA A 183 -7.20 9.13 -2.60
CA ALA A 183 -7.82 7.90 -3.11
C ALA A 183 -7.11 7.38 -4.37
N VAL A 184 -6.68 8.29 -5.26
CA VAL A 184 -5.90 7.94 -6.45
C VAL A 184 -4.52 7.42 -6.06
N GLU A 185 -3.83 8.06 -5.12
CA GLU A 185 -2.55 7.60 -4.59
C GLU A 185 -2.64 6.19 -3.96
N LEU A 186 -3.72 5.89 -3.23
CA LEU A 186 -3.96 4.53 -2.73
C LEU A 186 -4.18 3.54 -3.88
N ALA A 187 -4.94 3.92 -4.91
CA ALA A 187 -5.13 3.08 -6.08
C ALA A 187 -3.82 2.84 -6.85
N HIS A 188 -2.92 3.83 -6.90
CA HIS A 188 -1.57 3.67 -7.44
C HIS A 188 -0.75 2.61 -6.71
N ARG A 189 -0.89 2.51 -5.40
CA ARG A 189 -0.14 1.55 -4.58
C ARG A 189 -0.75 0.16 -4.56
N TYR A 190 -2.08 0.03 -4.59
CA TYR A 190 -2.78 -1.22 -4.26
C TYR A 190 -3.74 -1.75 -5.32
N SER A 191 -3.98 -1.01 -6.40
CA SER A 191 -4.90 -1.40 -7.49
C SER A 191 -4.16 -1.55 -8.81
N ASP A 192 -4.82 -2.15 -9.80
CA ASP A 192 -4.29 -2.29 -11.15
C ASP A 192 -4.63 -1.09 -12.05
N ASP A 193 -4.09 -1.06 -13.26
CA ASP A 193 -4.32 0.01 -14.25
C ASP A 193 -5.80 0.25 -14.58
N HIS A 194 -6.61 -0.80 -14.52
CA HIS A 194 -8.03 -0.70 -14.80
C HIS A 194 -8.79 -0.11 -13.60
N GLY A 195 -8.50 -0.60 -12.39
CA GLY A 195 -9.04 -0.08 -11.13
C GLY A 195 -8.69 1.39 -10.91
N ARG A 196 -7.44 1.81 -11.17
CA ARG A 196 -7.02 3.22 -11.09
C ARG A 196 -7.84 4.15 -12.00
N ARG A 197 -8.07 3.74 -13.25
CA ARG A 197 -8.89 4.51 -14.21
C ARG A 197 -10.35 4.57 -13.78
N MET A 198 -10.88 3.46 -13.30
CA MET A 198 -12.25 3.36 -12.81
C MET A 198 -12.48 4.26 -11.57
N ILE A 199 -11.59 4.18 -10.56
CA ILE A 199 -11.66 4.98 -9.34
C ILE A 199 -11.65 6.47 -9.68
N ASN A 200 -10.72 6.91 -10.54
CA ASN A 200 -10.68 8.30 -11.03
C ASN A 200 -12.01 8.74 -11.67
N GLY A 201 -12.59 7.90 -12.52
CA GLY A 201 -13.87 8.19 -13.16
C GLY A 201 -15.04 8.31 -12.17
N VAL A 202 -15.09 7.44 -11.16
CA VAL A 202 -16.12 7.49 -10.10
C VAL A 202 -15.95 8.75 -9.25
N LEU A 203 -14.73 9.05 -8.82
CA LEU A 203 -14.44 10.22 -8.00
C LEU A 203 -14.85 11.51 -8.70
N ARG A 204 -14.53 11.67 -10.00
CA ARG A 204 -14.95 12.85 -10.78
C ARG A 204 -16.46 13.07 -10.76
N ARG A 205 -17.26 12.01 -10.93
CA ARG A 205 -18.73 12.11 -10.85
C ARG A 205 -19.23 12.46 -9.46
N LEU A 206 -18.58 11.97 -8.41
CA LEU A 206 -18.89 12.37 -7.03
C LEU A 206 -18.58 13.87 -6.79
N GLN A 207 -17.50 14.40 -7.39
CA GLN A 207 -17.21 15.84 -7.33
C GLN A 207 -18.33 16.63 -8.02
N ASP A 208 -18.72 16.23 -9.23
CA ASP A 208 -19.76 16.94 -10.00
C ASP A 208 -21.11 16.94 -9.25
N ALA A 209 -21.48 15.82 -8.62
CA ALA A 209 -22.71 15.70 -7.83
C ALA A 209 -22.68 16.50 -6.51
N THR A 210 -21.51 16.73 -5.92
CA THR A 210 -21.35 17.54 -4.70
C THR A 210 -21.20 19.04 -4.99
N LEU A 211 -20.81 19.41 -6.21
CA LEU A 211 -20.67 20.80 -6.67
C LEU A 211 -21.97 21.41 -7.22
N THR A 212 -23.05 20.63 -7.35
CA THR A 212 -24.40 21.16 -7.57
C THR A 212 -25.07 21.44 -6.21
N PRO A 213 -25.15 22.71 -5.75
CA PRO A 213 -25.92 23.02 -4.56
C PRO A 213 -27.39 22.72 -4.86
N PHE A 214 -28.07 22.03 -3.94
CA PHE A 214 -29.52 21.90 -3.96
C PHE A 214 -30.12 23.30 -4.16
N SER A 215 -30.72 23.52 -5.33
CA SER A 215 -31.44 24.74 -5.69
C SER A 215 -32.88 24.64 -5.20
#